data_AF-A0A950DIX2-F1
#
_entry.id   AF-A0A950DIX2-F1
#
_cell.length_a   1.000
_cell.length_b   1.000
_cell.length_c   1.000
_cell.angle_alpha   90.00
_cell.angle_beta   90.00
_cell.angle_gamma   90.00
#
_symmetry.space_group_name_H-M   'P 1'
#
loop_
_entity.id
_entity.type
_entity.pdbx_description
1 polymer ?
#
loop_
_entity_poly.entity_id
_entity_poly.type
_entity_poly.pdbx_seq_one_letter_code
_entity_poly.pdbx_strand_id
1 'polypeptide(L)'
;MRRRVEVLEFISELFSTSHDWLQTAFRSPAIHGLLAPWVLHAGHGPDAATSGFMTALIAVTLELIGMPIPRGGAARLVDGFSKLLCDLGAELHTDASVEQVIVRGGKVAGVRTAQGEFHARRAVICCVTPQQLYLKMLDRAVVPDWVAANASRFRYGRGDMQIHLALSEPPQWPGGDERFLRTAIVHVQTASMESRALSTRPTAACCLPTRRWLSVSRRRSINRARRRAVVSSGSSCRRCRTIRSAMRPARFNPPTELGAQTFENATPIA
;
A
#
# COMPACT_ATOMS: atom_id res chain seq x y z
N MET A 1 27.12 -28.32 10.16
CA MET A 1 25.70 -28.75 10.30
C MET A 1 24.82 -27.61 10.79
N ARG A 2 25.14 -26.98 11.94
CA ARG A 2 24.41 -25.83 12.53
C ARG A 2 24.07 -24.67 11.58
N ARG A 3 25.06 -24.13 10.84
CA ARG A 3 24.83 -23.06 9.84
C ARG A 3 23.85 -23.43 8.71
N ARG A 4 23.76 -24.71 8.32
CA ARG A 4 22.81 -25.13 7.28
C ARG A 4 21.39 -25.19 7.81
N VAL A 5 21.22 -25.55 9.09
CA VAL A 5 19.93 -25.53 9.78
C VAL A 5 19.45 -24.09 9.95
N GLU A 6 20.32 -23.18 10.41
CA GLU A 6 20.01 -21.74 10.55
C GLU A 6 19.58 -21.09 9.22
N VAL A 7 20.24 -21.42 8.11
CA VAL A 7 19.86 -20.91 6.78
C VAL A 7 18.50 -21.46 6.34
N LEU A 8 18.21 -22.73 6.60
CA LEU A 8 16.92 -23.33 6.25
C LEU A 8 15.78 -22.78 7.10
N GLU A 9 16.02 -22.55 8.40
CA GLU A 9 15.07 -21.90 9.30
C GLU A 9 14.77 -20.47 8.84
N PHE A 10 15.80 -19.69 8.52
CA PHE A 10 15.64 -18.34 7.99
C PHE A 10 14.87 -18.33 6.66
N ILE A 11 15.19 -19.24 5.74
CA ILE A 11 14.45 -19.38 4.48
C ILE A 11 12.99 -19.75 4.75
N SER A 12 12.73 -20.68 5.66
CA SER A 12 11.37 -21.05 6.05
C SER A 12 10.59 -19.83 6.59
N GLU A 13 11.22 -19.05 7.47
CA GLU A 13 10.63 -17.84 8.03
C GLU A 13 10.38 -16.77 6.97
N LEU A 14 11.28 -16.61 5.99
CA LEU A 14 11.09 -15.71 4.85
C LEU A 14 9.84 -16.03 4.03
N PHE A 15 9.44 -17.30 3.95
CA PHE A 15 8.24 -17.71 3.20
C PHE A 15 6.97 -17.75 4.05
N SER A 16 7.06 -17.47 5.35
CA SER A 16 5.91 -17.42 6.25
C SER A 16 4.87 -16.37 5.84
N THR A 17 3.62 -16.62 6.24
CA THR A 17 2.52 -15.67 6.02
C THR A 17 2.41 -14.69 7.20
N SER A 18 1.80 -13.53 6.97
CA SER A 18 1.49 -12.55 8.02
C SER A 18 0.58 -13.17 9.06
N HIS A 19 -0.36 -14.00 8.62
CA HIS A 19 -1.27 -14.70 9.51
C HIS A 19 -0.53 -15.64 10.47
N ASP A 20 0.31 -16.53 9.93
CA ASP A 20 1.05 -17.50 10.73
C ASP A 20 2.06 -16.82 11.65
N TRP A 21 2.77 -15.80 11.14
CA TRP A 21 3.74 -15.04 11.91
C TRP A 21 3.09 -14.34 13.11
N LEU A 22 1.92 -13.71 12.92
CA LEU A 22 1.22 -13.04 14.02
C LEU A 22 0.75 -14.03 15.09
N GLN A 23 0.21 -15.18 14.68
CA GLN A 23 -0.26 -16.22 15.60
C GLN A 23 0.87 -16.85 16.40
N THR A 24 2.04 -17.03 15.80
CA THR A 24 3.20 -17.65 16.46
C THR A 24 4.00 -16.66 17.31
N ALA A 25 4.16 -15.41 16.86
CA ALA A 25 4.94 -14.39 17.55
C ALA A 25 4.18 -13.73 18.72
N PHE A 26 2.85 -13.65 18.66
CA PHE A 26 2.06 -12.91 19.67
C PHE A 26 0.86 -13.70 20.16
N ARG A 27 0.64 -13.67 21.49
CA ARG A 27 -0.55 -14.27 22.12
C ARG A 27 -1.78 -13.35 22.12
N SER A 28 -1.58 -12.03 22.02
CA SER A 28 -2.64 -11.04 22.21
C SER A 28 -3.43 -10.78 20.93
N PRO A 29 -4.76 -11.01 20.92
CA PRO A 29 -5.62 -10.67 19.78
C PRO A 29 -5.60 -9.17 19.44
N ALA A 30 -5.30 -8.31 20.42
CA ALA A 30 -5.18 -6.87 20.20
C ALA A 30 -3.95 -6.53 19.34
N ILE A 31 -2.81 -7.22 19.55
CA ILE A 31 -1.61 -7.03 18.73
C ILE A 31 -1.82 -7.57 17.32
N HIS A 32 -2.51 -8.70 17.18
CA HIS A 32 -2.94 -9.18 15.87
C HIS A 32 -3.76 -8.11 15.15
N GLY A 33 -4.79 -7.55 15.82
CA GLY A 33 -5.61 -6.48 15.26
C GLY A 33 -4.81 -5.22 14.88
N LEU A 34 -3.77 -4.89 15.65
CA LEU A 34 -2.93 -3.72 15.43
C LEU A 34 -1.94 -3.89 14.26
N LEU A 35 -1.25 -5.03 14.20
CA LEU A 35 -0.15 -5.26 13.25
C LEU A 35 -0.62 -5.81 11.92
N ALA A 36 -1.66 -6.63 11.93
CA ALA A 36 -2.09 -7.31 10.73
C ALA A 36 -2.41 -6.34 9.57
N PRO A 37 -3.02 -5.15 9.75
CA PRO A 37 -3.37 -4.29 8.61
C PRO A 37 -2.16 -3.79 7.82
N TRP A 38 -0.98 -3.76 8.45
CA TRP A 38 0.22 -3.17 7.86
C TRP A 38 0.72 -3.90 6.63
N VAL A 39 0.52 -5.21 6.54
CA VAL A 39 0.95 -6.00 5.38
C VAL A 39 0.28 -5.58 4.07
N LEU A 40 -0.94 -5.03 4.16
CA LEU A 40 -1.66 -4.49 3.01
C LEU A 40 -1.01 -3.20 2.47
N HIS A 41 -0.33 -2.43 3.31
CA HIS A 41 0.42 -1.23 2.88
C HIS A 41 1.65 -1.62 2.05
N ALA A 42 2.16 -2.84 2.19
CA ALA A 42 3.17 -3.42 1.31
C ALA A 42 2.60 -4.07 0.04
N GLY A 43 1.27 -4.05 -0.15
CA GLY A 43 0.61 -4.70 -1.29
C GLY A 43 0.47 -6.22 -1.17
N HIS A 44 0.84 -6.80 -0.02
CA HIS A 44 0.72 -8.22 0.27
C HIS A 44 -0.63 -8.53 0.94
N GLY A 45 -1.22 -9.67 0.60
CA GLY A 45 -2.31 -10.24 1.40
C GLY A 45 -1.78 -10.90 2.67
N PRO A 46 -2.62 -11.10 3.71
CA PRO A 46 -2.18 -11.73 4.96
C PRO A 46 -1.71 -13.17 4.79
N ASP A 47 -2.22 -13.87 3.76
CA ASP A 47 -1.88 -15.26 3.43
C ASP A 47 -0.88 -15.37 2.27
N ALA A 48 -0.30 -14.25 1.82
CA ALA A 48 0.68 -14.30 0.73
C ALA A 48 2.01 -14.84 1.25
N ALA A 49 2.74 -15.58 0.41
CA ALA A 49 4.14 -15.89 0.69
C ALA A 49 4.91 -14.59 0.98
N THR A 50 5.87 -14.67 1.90
CA THR A 50 6.71 -13.55 2.37
C THR A 50 6.00 -12.42 3.11
N SER A 51 4.68 -12.52 3.30
CA SER A 51 3.92 -11.50 4.01
C SER A 51 4.22 -11.45 5.52
N GLY A 52 4.67 -12.56 6.12
CA GLY A 52 5.13 -12.63 7.51
C GLY A 52 6.34 -11.74 7.75
N PHE A 53 7.39 -11.99 6.97
CA PHE A 53 8.60 -11.16 6.95
C PHE A 53 8.30 -9.67 6.73
N MET A 54 7.46 -9.34 5.75
CA MET A 54 7.08 -7.94 5.51
C MET A 54 6.33 -7.32 6.68
N THR A 55 5.49 -8.08 7.38
CA THR A 55 4.79 -7.60 8.58
C THR A 55 5.77 -7.33 9.71
N ALA A 56 6.72 -8.25 9.95
CA ALA A 56 7.77 -8.09 10.95
C ALA A 56 8.62 -6.84 10.67
N LEU A 57 9.06 -6.67 9.42
CA LEU A 57 9.84 -5.51 9.00
C LEU A 57 9.10 -4.19 9.24
N ILE A 58 7.81 -4.13 8.92
CA ILE A 58 7.00 -2.93 9.16
C ILE A 58 6.83 -2.68 10.66
N ALA A 59 6.57 -3.71 11.46
CA ALA A 59 6.42 -3.58 12.91
C ALA A 59 7.69 -2.99 13.55
N VAL A 60 8.87 -3.53 13.20
CA VAL A 60 10.16 -3.02 13.67
C VAL A 60 10.41 -1.59 13.20
N THR A 61 10.08 -1.28 11.94
CA THR A 61 10.25 0.07 11.38
C THR A 61 9.37 1.09 12.11
N LEU A 62 8.12 0.73 12.40
CA LEU A 62 7.19 1.59 13.14
C LEU A 62 7.64 1.82 14.58
N GLU A 63 8.21 0.82 15.24
CA GLU A 63 8.71 0.96 16.60
C GLU A 63 9.99 1.83 16.65
N LEU A 64 10.95 1.57 15.75
CA LEU A 64 12.26 2.23 15.79
C LEU A 64 12.24 3.65 15.22
N ILE A 65 11.46 3.88 14.17
CA ILE A 65 11.50 5.12 13.38
C ILE A 65 10.15 5.85 13.44
N GLY A 66 9.06 5.12 13.64
CA GLY A 66 7.72 5.65 13.52
C GLY A 66 7.32 5.89 12.06
N MET A 67 6.39 6.83 11.87
CA MET A 67 5.86 7.15 10.54
C MET A 67 5.97 8.66 10.28
N PRO A 68 7.16 9.13 9.87
CA PRO A 68 7.38 10.55 9.61
C PRO A 68 6.55 11.01 8.41
N ILE A 69 5.82 12.12 8.59
CA ILE A 69 5.04 12.75 7.53
C ILE A 69 5.66 14.10 7.18
N PRO A 70 6.04 14.34 5.91
CA PRO A 70 6.61 15.61 5.51
C PRO A 70 5.65 16.77 5.79
N ARG A 71 6.17 17.83 6.42
CA ARG A 71 5.44 19.09 6.57
C ARG A 71 5.09 19.62 5.17
N GLY A 72 3.84 20.03 4.97
CA GLY A 72 3.32 20.41 3.64
C GLY A 72 2.76 19.25 2.80
N GLY A 73 2.99 18.00 3.22
CA GLY A 73 2.52 16.78 2.57
C GLY A 73 3.54 16.17 1.60
N ALA A 74 3.24 14.98 1.09
CA ALA A 74 4.16 14.18 0.27
C ALA A 74 4.70 14.90 -0.98
N ALA A 75 3.95 15.86 -1.56
CA ALA A 75 4.44 16.67 -2.68
C ALA A 75 5.74 17.42 -2.35
N ARG A 76 5.94 17.84 -1.09
CA ARG A 76 7.19 18.49 -0.67
C ARG A 76 8.41 17.60 -0.76
N LEU A 77 8.23 16.28 -0.66
CA LEU A 77 9.33 15.34 -0.87
C LEU A 77 9.75 15.35 -2.33
N VAL A 78 8.78 15.37 -3.26
CA VAL A 78 9.03 15.48 -4.70
C VAL A 78 9.70 16.82 -5.02
N ASP A 79 9.15 17.94 -4.55
CA ASP A 79 9.74 19.28 -4.72
C ASP A 79 11.21 19.32 -4.26
N GLY A 80 11.49 18.73 -3.10
CA GLY A 80 12.83 18.66 -2.51
C GLY A 80 13.81 17.86 -3.35
N PHE A 81 13.41 16.66 -3.82
CA PHE A 81 14.24 15.85 -4.71
C PHE A 81 14.44 16.50 -6.08
N SER A 82 13.39 17.08 -6.67
CA SER A 82 13.49 17.79 -7.94
C SER A 82 14.49 18.94 -7.85
N LYS A 83 14.41 19.74 -6.79
CA LYS A 83 15.36 20.82 -6.55
C LYS A 83 16.79 20.30 -6.37
N LEU A 84 16.99 19.30 -5.52
CA LEU A 84 18.31 18.71 -5.28
C LEU A 84 18.94 18.20 -6.59
N LEU A 85 18.15 17.52 -7.43
CA LEU A 85 18.63 17.04 -8.72
C LEU A 85 19.04 18.18 -9.64
N CYS A 86 18.23 19.24 -9.74
CA CYS A 86 18.58 20.41 -10.55
C CYS A 86 19.81 21.17 -10.01
N ASP A 87 19.95 21.29 -8.69
CA ASP A 87 21.13 21.88 -8.05
C ASP A 87 22.41 21.07 -8.37
N LEU A 88 22.27 19.76 -8.61
CA LEU A 88 23.34 18.87 -9.07
C LEU A 88 23.52 18.85 -10.61
N GLY A 89 22.79 19.71 -11.33
CA GLY A 89 22.88 19.85 -12.79
C GLY A 89 22.04 18.85 -13.59
N ALA A 90 21.08 18.17 -12.98
CA ALA A 90 20.15 17.32 -13.71
C ALA A 90 19.04 18.14 -14.40
N GLU A 91 18.71 17.76 -15.63
CA GLU A 91 17.58 18.30 -16.37
C GLU A 91 16.35 17.43 -16.17
N LEU A 92 15.20 18.06 -15.93
CA LEU A 92 13.91 17.39 -15.70
C LEU A 92 12.95 17.75 -16.83
N HIS A 93 12.59 16.75 -17.64
CA HIS A 93 11.62 16.91 -18.73
C HIS A 93 10.28 16.31 -18.31
N THR A 94 9.28 17.15 -18.07
CA THR A 94 7.88 16.73 -17.88
C THR A 94 7.16 16.70 -19.22
N ASP A 95 6.00 16.04 -19.27
CA ASP A 95 5.19 15.91 -20.50
C ASP A 95 5.95 15.28 -21.69
N ALA A 96 7.07 14.62 -21.41
CA ALA A 96 7.97 13.95 -22.35
C ALA A 96 7.84 12.43 -22.21
N SER A 97 6.72 11.87 -22.67
CA SER A 97 6.50 10.42 -22.63
C SER A 97 7.52 9.72 -23.53
N VAL A 98 8.32 8.82 -22.95
CA VAL A 98 9.26 8.01 -23.73
C VAL A 98 8.50 6.91 -24.47
N GLU A 99 8.63 6.93 -25.79
CA GLU A 99 8.00 5.98 -26.71
C GLU A 99 8.91 4.81 -27.03
N GLN A 100 10.22 5.05 -27.14
CA GLN A 100 11.18 4.03 -27.55
C GLN A 100 12.53 4.18 -26.82
N VAL A 101 13.16 3.05 -26.47
CA VAL A 101 14.56 2.97 -26.10
C VAL A 101 15.37 2.65 -27.35
N ILE A 102 16.32 3.51 -27.69
CA ILE A 102 17.09 3.41 -28.92
C ILE A 102 18.28 2.48 -28.68
N VAL A 103 18.41 1.43 -29.50
CA VAL A 103 19.53 0.48 -29.47
C VAL A 103 20.24 0.51 -30.82
N ARG A 104 21.57 0.71 -30.80
CA ARG A 104 22.42 0.72 -32.01
C ARG A 104 23.62 -0.20 -31.78
N GLY A 105 23.87 -1.13 -32.72
CA GLY A 105 24.99 -2.07 -32.60
C GLY A 105 24.97 -2.90 -31.31
N GLY A 106 23.78 -3.27 -30.84
CA GLY A 106 23.59 -4.02 -29.59
C GLY A 106 23.80 -3.21 -28.29
N LYS A 107 24.01 -1.89 -28.37
CA LYS A 107 24.16 -1.00 -27.21
C LYS A 107 23.05 0.04 -27.16
N VAL A 108 22.60 0.38 -25.96
CA VAL A 108 21.63 1.46 -25.77
C VAL A 108 22.28 2.80 -26.11
N ALA A 109 21.62 3.58 -26.95
CA ALA A 109 22.09 4.88 -27.43
C ALA A 109 21.28 6.07 -26.85
N GLY A 110 20.10 5.81 -26.27
CA GLY A 110 19.24 6.87 -25.76
C GLY A 110 17.77 6.47 -25.72
N VAL A 111 16.90 7.48 -25.68
CA VAL A 111 15.44 7.32 -25.70
C VAL A 111 14.81 8.29 -26.69
N ARG A 112 13.66 7.92 -27.24
CA ARG A 112 12.85 8.77 -28.13
C ARG A 112 11.54 9.14 -27.46
N THR A 113 11.17 10.40 -27.62
CA THR A 113 9.90 10.99 -27.20
C THR A 113 9.24 11.65 -28.42
N ALA A 114 7.98 12.08 -28.29
CA ALA A 114 7.30 12.86 -29.32
C ALA A 114 8.03 14.18 -29.65
N GLN A 115 8.82 14.70 -28.71
CA GLN A 115 9.58 15.94 -28.85
C GLN A 115 10.97 15.74 -29.48
N GLY A 116 11.44 14.50 -29.64
CA GLY A 116 12.76 14.18 -30.19
C GLY A 116 13.51 13.09 -29.44
N GLU A 117 14.80 12.94 -29.76
CA GLU A 117 15.70 11.94 -29.16
C GLU A 117 16.59 12.54 -28.06
N PHE A 118 16.74 11.81 -26.96
CA PHE A 118 17.68 12.11 -25.88
C PHE A 118 18.78 11.05 -25.87
N HIS A 119 20.02 11.46 -26.12
CA HIS A 119 21.14 10.54 -26.21
C HIS A 119 21.74 10.22 -24.84
N ALA A 120 22.06 8.93 -24.61
CA ALA A 120 22.69 8.47 -23.39
C ALA A 120 24.15 8.08 -23.66
N ARG A 121 25.07 8.61 -22.85
CA ARG A 121 26.52 8.31 -22.98
C ARG A 121 26.93 7.01 -22.28
N ARG A 122 26.21 6.61 -21.23
CA ARG A 122 26.59 5.48 -20.37
C ARG A 122 25.49 4.44 -20.25
N ALA A 123 24.30 4.86 -19.83
CA ALA A 123 23.19 3.96 -19.56
C ALA A 123 21.85 4.71 -19.65
N VAL A 124 20.79 3.92 -19.84
CA VAL A 124 19.40 4.36 -19.64
C VAL A 124 18.85 3.52 -18.49
N ILE A 125 18.30 4.20 -17.47
CA ILE A 125 17.68 3.54 -16.32
C ILE A 125 16.16 3.68 -16.46
N CYS A 126 15.48 2.54 -16.59
CA CYS A 126 14.05 2.50 -16.86
C CYS A 126 13.26 2.21 -15.58
N CYS A 127 12.56 3.22 -15.04
CA CYS A 127 11.63 3.06 -13.92
C CYS A 127 10.19 2.85 -14.44
N VAL A 128 9.97 1.79 -15.22
CA VAL A 128 8.67 1.45 -15.83
C VAL A 128 8.35 -0.03 -15.66
N THR A 129 7.13 -0.46 -15.98
CA THR A 129 6.76 -1.87 -15.84
C THR A 129 7.45 -2.75 -16.89
N PRO A 130 7.63 -4.06 -16.61
CA PRO A 130 8.21 -4.99 -17.57
C PRO A 130 7.45 -5.03 -18.90
N GLN A 131 6.11 -4.94 -18.89
CA GLN A 131 5.35 -4.85 -20.13
C GLN A 131 5.66 -3.59 -20.92
N GLN A 132 5.80 -2.44 -20.25
CA GLN A 132 6.09 -1.19 -20.95
C GLN A 132 7.49 -1.23 -21.56
N LEU A 133 8.49 -1.70 -20.80
CA LEU A 133 9.86 -1.77 -21.30
C LEU A 133 10.02 -2.82 -22.41
N TYR A 134 9.69 -4.08 -22.14
CA TYR A 134 10.06 -5.21 -23.01
C TYR A 134 9.06 -5.49 -24.13
N LEU A 135 7.81 -5.01 -24.03
CA LEU A 135 6.78 -5.25 -25.04
C LEU A 135 6.38 -4.00 -25.82
N LYS A 136 6.85 -2.81 -25.42
CA LYS A 136 6.49 -1.54 -26.08
C LYS A 136 7.70 -0.66 -26.40
N MET A 137 8.54 -0.36 -25.41
CA MET A 137 9.61 0.63 -25.59
C MET A 137 10.85 0.07 -26.29
N LEU A 138 11.16 -1.22 -26.09
CA LEU A 138 12.25 -1.89 -26.82
C LEU A 138 11.74 -2.51 -28.11
N ASP A 139 12.58 -2.46 -29.14
CA ASP A 139 12.34 -3.22 -30.37
C ASP A 139 12.28 -4.72 -30.05
N ARG A 140 11.28 -5.42 -30.60
CA ARG A 140 11.11 -6.85 -30.35
C ARG A 140 12.34 -7.66 -30.77
N ALA A 141 13.06 -7.23 -31.80
CA ALA A 141 14.26 -7.88 -32.30
C ALA A 141 15.42 -7.91 -31.29
N VAL A 142 15.45 -6.97 -30.33
CA VAL A 142 16.51 -6.91 -29.30
C VAL A 142 16.11 -7.56 -27.98
N VAL A 143 14.87 -8.01 -27.84
CA VAL A 143 14.34 -8.63 -26.61
C VAL A 143 14.36 -10.15 -26.78
N PRO A 144 15.06 -10.92 -25.93
CA PRO A 144 14.99 -12.37 -25.98
C PRO A 144 13.57 -12.90 -25.71
N ASP A 145 13.19 -13.98 -26.39
CA ASP A 145 11.82 -14.53 -26.32
C ASP A 145 11.36 -14.87 -24.91
N TRP A 146 12.25 -15.45 -24.10
CA TRP A 146 11.95 -15.78 -22.71
C TRP A 146 11.68 -14.52 -21.85
N VAL A 147 12.35 -13.40 -22.16
CA VAL A 147 12.13 -12.12 -21.46
C VAL A 147 10.77 -11.55 -21.84
N ALA A 148 10.42 -11.55 -23.14
CA ALA A 148 9.11 -11.12 -23.60
C ALA A 148 7.98 -11.99 -23.02
N ALA A 149 8.18 -13.31 -22.97
CA ALA A 149 7.23 -14.25 -22.36
C ALA A 149 7.06 -14.02 -20.85
N ASN A 150 8.13 -13.70 -20.12
CA ASN A 150 8.04 -13.36 -18.69
C ASN A 150 7.36 -12.00 -18.48
N ALA A 151 7.70 -11.00 -19.30
CA ALA A 151 7.07 -9.68 -19.24
C ALA A 151 5.56 -9.75 -19.50
N SER A 152 5.12 -10.57 -20.48
CA SER A 152 3.69 -10.72 -20.78
C SER A 152 2.90 -11.35 -19.62
N ARG A 153 3.55 -12.21 -18.83
CA ARG A 153 2.98 -12.86 -17.63
C ARG A 153 3.01 -11.98 -16.38
N PHE A 154 3.65 -10.81 -16.42
CA PHE A 154 3.76 -9.94 -15.24
C PHE A 154 2.37 -9.52 -14.74
N ARG A 155 2.10 -9.75 -13.45
CA ARG A 155 0.84 -9.38 -12.81
C ARG A 155 1.05 -8.13 -11.97
N TYR A 156 0.29 -7.09 -12.29
CA TYR A 156 0.22 -5.89 -11.46
C TYR A 156 -0.26 -6.25 -10.05
N GLY A 157 0.29 -5.55 -9.06
CA GLY A 157 -0.15 -5.64 -7.67
C GLY A 157 -1.61 -5.21 -7.47
N ARG A 158 -2.09 -5.38 -6.24
CA ARG A 158 -3.46 -5.03 -5.86
C ARG A 158 -3.69 -3.52 -5.99
N GLY A 159 -4.88 -3.14 -6.44
CA GLY A 159 -5.31 -1.74 -6.47
C GLY A 159 -5.89 -1.30 -5.13
N ASP A 160 -5.65 -0.04 -4.75
CA ASP A 160 -6.24 0.63 -3.60
C ASP A 160 -7.27 1.66 -4.07
N MET A 161 -8.38 1.79 -3.35
CA MET A 161 -9.36 2.87 -3.58
C MET A 161 -9.20 3.93 -2.51
N GLN A 162 -8.97 5.17 -2.95
CA GLN A 162 -8.82 6.31 -2.07
C GLN A 162 -9.97 7.28 -2.23
N ILE A 163 -10.59 7.63 -1.10
CA ILE A 163 -11.66 8.61 -0.99
C ILE A 163 -11.10 9.80 -0.21
N HIS A 164 -11.07 10.96 -0.84
CA HIS A 164 -10.63 12.20 -0.20
C HIS A 164 -11.84 12.99 0.28
N LEU A 165 -11.92 13.21 1.60
CA LEU A 165 -13.01 13.91 2.25
C LEU A 165 -12.53 15.25 2.78
N ALA A 166 -13.20 16.34 2.40
CA ALA A 166 -13.03 17.63 3.05
C ALA A 166 -14.09 17.74 4.16
N LEU A 167 -13.65 17.76 5.42
CA LEU A 167 -14.55 17.81 6.57
C LEU A 167 -14.63 19.24 7.12
N SER A 168 -15.85 19.67 7.48
CA SER A 168 -16.08 20.96 8.15
C SER A 168 -15.49 20.99 9.56
N GLU A 169 -15.47 19.84 10.23
CA GLU A 169 -14.98 19.64 11.60
C GLU A 169 -14.13 18.36 11.72
N PRO A 170 -13.37 18.17 12.82
CA PRO A 170 -12.68 16.90 13.06
C PRO A 170 -13.64 15.70 13.11
N PRO A 171 -13.21 14.50 12.66
CA PRO A 171 -14.03 13.30 12.82
C PRO A 171 -14.23 13.00 14.31
N GLN A 172 -15.45 12.60 14.66
CA GLN A 172 -15.81 12.14 15.99
C GLN A 172 -15.59 10.63 16.06
N TRP A 173 -14.63 10.20 16.88
CA TRP A 173 -14.32 8.79 17.09
C TRP A 173 -15.17 8.23 18.24
N PRO A 174 -15.62 6.97 18.16
CA PRO A 174 -16.30 6.30 19.27
C PRO A 174 -15.49 6.37 20.57
N GLY A 175 -16.17 6.60 21.69
CA GLY A 175 -15.53 6.75 23.01
C GLY A 175 -14.85 8.10 23.25
N GLY A 176 -14.83 9.02 22.29
CA GLY A 176 -14.33 10.39 22.48
C GLY A 176 -12.81 10.47 22.72
N ASP A 177 -12.06 9.41 22.43
CA ASP A 177 -10.62 9.37 22.71
C ASP A 177 -9.83 10.28 21.76
N GLU A 178 -9.27 11.36 22.31
CA GLU A 178 -8.52 12.35 21.55
C GLU A 178 -7.22 11.82 20.95
N ARG A 179 -6.69 10.66 21.40
CA ARG A 179 -5.49 10.05 20.81
C ARG A 179 -5.69 9.76 19.33
N PHE A 180 -6.89 9.36 18.90
CA PHE A 180 -7.22 9.16 17.49
C PHE A 180 -7.14 10.44 16.64
N LEU A 181 -7.21 11.62 17.26
CA LEU A 181 -7.01 12.89 16.57
C LEU A 181 -5.52 13.17 16.31
N ARG A 182 -4.62 12.56 17.08
CA ARG A 182 -3.17 12.74 16.96
C ARG A 182 -2.52 11.65 16.11
N THR A 183 -3.15 10.48 15.99
CA THR A 183 -2.69 9.37 15.15
C THR A 183 -2.82 9.67 13.66
N ALA A 184 -1.79 9.36 12.90
CA ALA A 184 -1.73 9.63 11.46
C ALA A 184 -2.54 8.63 10.61
N ILE A 185 -2.53 7.36 10.99
CA ILE A 185 -3.30 6.28 10.34
C ILE A 185 -4.05 5.51 11.42
N VAL A 186 -5.37 5.43 11.26
CA VAL A 186 -6.25 4.60 12.09
C VAL A 186 -6.84 3.52 11.20
N HIS A 187 -6.57 2.25 11.53
CA HIS A 187 -7.22 1.13 10.87
C HIS A 187 -8.55 0.86 11.56
N VAL A 188 -9.63 1.04 10.82
CA VAL A 188 -10.98 0.76 11.29
C VAL A 188 -11.40 -0.58 10.71
N GLN A 189 -11.61 -1.53 11.61
CA GLN A 189 -11.96 -2.90 11.27
C GLN A 189 -13.18 -3.35 12.07
N THR A 190 -14.10 -4.03 11.40
CA THR A 190 -15.36 -4.53 11.99
C THR A 190 -15.29 -6.01 12.33
N ALA A 191 -14.17 -6.71 12.08
CA ALA A 191 -14.10 -8.16 12.23
C ALA A 191 -12.68 -8.70 12.48
N SER A 192 -12.64 -9.95 12.97
CA SER A 192 -11.46 -10.74 13.36
C SER A 192 -10.44 -10.99 12.23
N MET A 193 -9.28 -11.55 12.58
CA MET A 193 -8.20 -11.87 11.64
C MET A 193 -8.66 -12.76 10.46
N GLU A 194 -9.57 -13.70 10.71
CA GLU A 194 -10.18 -14.57 9.69
C GLU A 194 -11.02 -13.79 8.66
N SER A 195 -11.70 -12.73 9.09
CA SER A 195 -12.47 -11.87 8.20
C SER A 195 -11.58 -11.10 7.21
N ARG A 196 -10.30 -10.89 7.53
CA ARG A 196 -9.32 -10.23 6.65
C ARG A 196 -8.87 -11.14 5.52
N ALA A 197 -8.58 -12.41 5.78
CA ALA A 197 -8.33 -13.40 4.74
C ALA A 197 -9.50 -13.42 3.73
N LEU A 198 -10.74 -13.43 4.25
CA LEU A 198 -11.96 -13.39 3.44
C LEU A 198 -12.15 -12.08 2.65
N SER A 199 -11.71 -10.93 3.18
CA SER A 199 -11.77 -9.65 2.44
C SER A 199 -10.74 -9.53 1.30
N THR A 200 -9.62 -10.24 1.40
CA THR A 200 -8.55 -10.17 0.39
C THR A 200 -8.68 -11.22 -0.71
N ARG A 201 -9.50 -12.26 -0.53
CA ARG A 201 -9.77 -13.27 -1.57
C ARG A 201 -10.53 -12.71 -2.78
N PRO A 202 -11.64 -11.96 -2.63
CA PRO A 202 -12.35 -11.35 -3.76
C PRO A 202 -11.49 -10.39 -4.57
N THR A 203 -10.58 -9.66 -3.93
CA THR A 203 -9.70 -8.72 -4.64
C THR A 203 -8.61 -9.40 -5.47
N ALA A 204 -8.18 -10.60 -5.08
CA ALA A 204 -7.32 -11.42 -5.94
C ALA A 204 -8.05 -11.84 -7.23
N ALA A 205 -9.39 -11.93 -7.17
CA ALA A 205 -10.29 -12.18 -8.30
C ALA A 205 -10.84 -10.89 -8.95
N CYS A 206 -10.25 -9.71 -8.66
CA CYS A 206 -10.71 -8.42 -9.20
C CYS A 206 -12.18 -8.08 -8.85
N CYS A 207 -12.66 -8.47 -7.67
CA CYS A 207 -13.96 -8.09 -7.13
C CYS A 207 -13.81 -7.15 -5.93
N LEU A 208 -14.81 -6.28 -5.71
CA LEU A 208 -14.91 -5.52 -4.46
C LEU A 208 -15.28 -6.47 -3.31
N PRO A 209 -14.67 -6.33 -2.12
CA PRO A 209 -14.99 -7.22 -1.02
C PRO A 209 -16.33 -6.87 -0.39
N THR A 210 -17.05 -7.91 0.03
CA THR A 210 -18.32 -7.82 0.76
C THR A 210 -18.14 -7.32 2.19
N ARG A 211 -16.98 -7.58 2.82
CA ARG A 211 -16.57 -7.01 4.10
C ARG A 211 -15.45 -6.00 3.90
N ARG A 212 -15.65 -4.77 4.38
CA ARG A 212 -14.77 -3.63 4.09
C ARG A 212 -13.74 -3.43 5.19
N TRP A 213 -12.50 -3.20 4.77
CA TRP A 213 -11.45 -2.65 5.61
C TRP A 213 -11.20 -1.20 5.22
N LEU A 214 -11.12 -0.32 6.22
CA LEU A 214 -10.93 1.12 6.04
C LEU A 214 -9.69 1.58 6.81
N SER A 215 -8.75 2.17 6.10
CA SER A 215 -7.64 2.90 6.68
C SER A 215 -7.94 4.39 6.59
N VAL A 216 -8.14 5.02 7.73
CA VAL A 216 -8.38 6.46 7.80
C VAL A 216 -7.05 7.14 8.07
N SER A 217 -6.56 7.86 7.07
CA SER A 217 -5.37 8.70 7.21
C SER A 217 -5.75 10.17 7.35
N ARG A 218 -5.14 10.84 8.34
CA ARG A 218 -5.40 12.26 8.59
C ARG A 218 -4.12 13.06 8.47
N ARG A 219 -4.14 14.07 7.59
CA ARG A 219 -2.99 14.98 7.41
C ARG A 219 -3.05 16.21 8.34
N ARG A 220 -4.21 16.46 8.97
CA ARG A 220 -4.46 17.64 9.82
C ARG A 220 -3.76 17.60 11.18
N SER A 221 -3.46 16.42 11.72
CA SER A 221 -2.70 16.30 12.98
C SER A 221 -1.29 16.91 12.91
N ILE A 222 -0.76 17.06 11.69
CA ILE A 222 0.64 17.45 11.43
C ILE A 222 0.72 18.78 10.64
N ASN A 223 -0.35 19.19 9.94
CA ASN A 223 -0.41 20.48 9.24
C ASN A 223 -1.80 21.13 9.32
N ARG A 224 -1.93 22.22 10.08
CA ARG A 224 -3.19 22.96 10.28
C ARG A 224 -3.81 23.50 8.98
N ALA A 225 -3.02 23.70 7.92
CA ALA A 225 -3.49 24.27 6.65
C ALA A 225 -4.32 23.31 5.78
N ARG A 226 -4.34 22.00 6.06
CA ARG A 226 -5.11 21.02 5.25
C ARG A 226 -6.30 20.44 6.04
N ARG A 227 -7.51 20.88 5.68
CA ARG A 227 -8.80 20.37 6.21
C ARG A 227 -9.29 19.05 5.57
N ARG A 228 -8.43 18.33 4.86
CA ARG A 228 -8.80 17.11 4.13
C ARG A 228 -8.40 15.84 4.92
N ALA A 229 -9.36 14.97 5.17
CA ALA A 229 -9.15 13.59 5.57
C ALA A 229 -9.05 12.72 4.31
N VAL A 230 -8.27 11.64 4.37
CA VAL A 230 -8.20 10.65 3.28
C VAL A 230 -8.58 9.30 3.87
N VAL A 231 -9.70 8.78 3.43
CA VAL A 231 -10.16 7.44 3.75
C VAL A 231 -9.75 6.55 2.60
N SER A 232 -8.81 5.63 2.83
CA SER A 232 -8.49 4.58 1.86
C SER A 232 -9.20 3.29 2.27
N SER A 233 -9.75 2.58 1.29
CA SER A 233 -10.20 1.20 1.46
C SER A 233 -9.30 0.33 0.60
N GLY A 234 -8.50 -0.51 1.26
CA GLY A 234 -7.42 -1.33 0.66
C GLY A 234 -7.86 -2.46 -0.24
N SER A 235 -8.87 -2.24 -1.08
CA SER A 235 -9.40 -3.31 -1.92
C SER A 235 -10.30 -2.75 -3.01
N SER A 236 -9.72 -2.41 -4.17
CA SER A 236 -10.52 -2.15 -5.37
C SER A 236 -10.00 -2.83 -6.62
N CYS A 237 -10.95 -3.30 -7.42
CA CYS A 237 -10.73 -3.65 -8.82
C CYS A 237 -10.49 -2.38 -9.65
N ARG A 238 -9.69 -2.49 -10.72
CA ARG A 238 -9.11 -1.41 -11.57
C ARG A 238 -10.08 -0.35 -12.15
N ARG A 239 -11.37 -0.39 -11.83
CA ARG A 239 -12.42 0.45 -12.43
C ARG A 239 -13.05 1.48 -11.50
N CYS A 240 -12.41 1.88 -10.40
CA CYS A 240 -12.90 2.98 -9.55
C CYS A 240 -12.06 4.25 -9.72
N ARG A 241 -12.68 5.31 -10.24
CA ARG A 241 -12.13 6.68 -10.26
C ARG A 241 -12.23 7.29 -8.86
N THR A 242 -11.27 8.15 -8.51
CA THR A 242 -11.28 8.96 -7.29
C THR A 242 -12.58 9.75 -7.17
N ILE A 243 -13.39 9.45 -6.16
CA ILE A 243 -14.60 10.23 -5.84
C ILE A 243 -14.18 11.38 -4.91
N ARG A 244 -14.32 12.62 -5.38
CA ARG A 244 -14.23 13.82 -4.55
C ARG A 244 -15.64 14.25 -4.19
N SER A 245 -16.01 14.12 -2.93
CA SER A 245 -17.31 14.54 -2.41
C SER A 245 -17.13 15.40 -1.17
N ALA A 246 -17.86 16.51 -1.09
CA ALA A 246 -18.03 17.26 0.13
C ALA A 246 -19.16 16.59 0.93
N MET A 247 -18.83 15.92 2.03
CA MET A 247 -19.82 15.30 2.91
C MET A 247 -19.93 16.09 4.21
N ARG A 248 -21.17 16.31 4.66
CA ARG A 248 -21.45 16.73 6.04
C ARG A 248 -21.02 15.62 7.00
N PRO A 249 -20.62 15.94 8.25
CA PRO A 249 -20.17 14.95 9.21
C PRO A 249 -21.27 13.92 9.46
N ALA A 250 -21.09 12.70 8.95
CA ALA A 250 -21.86 11.55 9.36
C ALA A 250 -21.15 10.96 10.59
N ARG A 251 -21.90 10.65 11.66
CA ARG A 251 -21.37 9.80 12.74
C ARG A 251 -20.83 8.53 12.10
N PHE A 252 -19.57 8.21 12.37
CA PHE A 252 -19.03 6.92 11.95
C PHE A 252 -19.63 5.85 12.87
N ASN A 253 -20.79 5.32 12.50
CA ASN A 253 -21.35 4.11 13.10
C ASN A 253 -20.80 2.91 12.33
N PRO A 254 -19.88 2.10 12.90
CA PRO A 254 -19.63 0.78 12.34
C PRO A 254 -20.95 -0.02 12.37
N PRO A 255 -21.23 -0.89 11.39
CA PRO A 255 -22.42 -1.72 11.40
C PRO A 255 -22.43 -2.58 12.67
N THR A 256 -23.30 -2.23 13.61
CA THR A 256 -23.70 -3.09 14.73
C THR A 256 -24.65 -4.15 14.18
N GLU A 257 -24.09 -5.29 13.79
CA GLU A 257 -24.81 -6.57 13.86
C GLU A 257 -24.03 -7.50 14.79
N LEU A 258 -24.28 -7.30 16.08
CA LEU A 258 -24.33 -8.38 17.06
C LEU A 258 -25.57 -8.05 17.86
N GLY A 259 -26.62 -8.85 17.64
CA GLY A 259 -27.87 -8.74 18.36
C GLY A 259 -27.60 -8.69 19.85
N ALA A 260 -28.18 -7.68 20.49
CA ALA A 260 -28.44 -7.72 21.91
C ALA A 260 -29.33 -8.94 22.18
N GLN A 261 -28.74 -10.07 22.54
CA GLN A 261 -29.42 -11.03 23.39
C GLN A 261 -29.08 -10.64 24.82
N THR A 262 -30.06 -9.96 25.41
CA THR A 262 -30.28 -9.80 26.84
C THR A 262 -29.87 -11.04 27.62
N PHE A 263 -28.84 -10.93 28.46
CA PHE A 263 -28.66 -11.79 29.63
C PHE A 263 -29.09 -10.99 30.86
N GLU A 264 -30.41 -10.94 31.08
CA GLU A 264 -31.01 -10.59 32.36
C GLU A 264 -31.86 -11.79 32.80
N ASN A 265 -31.70 -12.15 34.07
CA ASN A 265 -32.49 -13.10 34.88
C ASN A 265 -32.12 -14.59 34.79
N ALA A 266 -31.18 -14.98 35.66
CA ALA A 266 -31.25 -16.25 36.38
C ALA A 266 -31.10 -15.97 37.87
N THR A 267 -32.23 -15.85 38.57
CA THR A 267 -32.34 -15.85 40.03
C THR A 267 -32.16 -17.30 40.53
N PRO A 268 -31.53 -17.54 41.70
CA PRO A 268 -31.17 -18.88 42.14
C PRO A 268 -32.37 -19.61 42.75
N ILE A 269 -32.43 -20.92 42.56
CA ILE A 269 -33.29 -21.82 43.34
C ILE A 269 -32.43 -23.01 43.80
N ALA A 270 -32.57 -23.26 45.11
CA ALA A 270 -32.05 -24.33 45.98
C ALA A 270 -31.44 -25.58 45.34
#